data_AF-A0AAW0HV07-F1
#
_entry.id   AF-A0AAW0HV07-F1
#
_cell.length_a   1.000
_cell.length_b   1.000
_cell.length_c   1.000
_cell.angle_alpha   90.00
_cell.angle_beta   90.00
_cell.angle_gamma   90.00
#
_symmetry.space_group_name_H-M   'P 1'
#
loop_
_entity.id
_entity.type
_entity.pdbx_description
1 polymer ?
#
loop_
_entity_poly.entity_id
_entity_poly.type
_entity_poly.pdbx_seq_one_letter_code
_entity_poly.pdbx_strand_id
1 'polypeptide(L)'
;NKRFDVIVIDPPWQNKSAKRSNRYSCLSPQQIKRMPIPKLAAADCLVVTWVTNRQKHLCFVKEELYPLWSVEVIAEWYWVKITHSGEFVFPLDSPHKKPYECLVLGRFREKTALVLRSPDVKVPPVPDQKLIVSVPCLLHSHKPPLAEVLKDYIKPGGQCLELFARNLQPGWMSWGNEVLKFQHVDYFIALESGH
;
A
#
# COMPACT_ATOMS: atom_id res chain seq x y z
N ASN A 1 -23.68 0.49 -0.66
CA ASN A 1 -22.40 0.25 -1.37
C ASN A 1 -21.43 1.37 -1.11
N LYS A 2 -20.52 1.19 -0.15
CA LYS A 2 -19.48 2.18 0.18
C LYS A 2 -18.35 2.10 -0.86
N ARG A 3 -17.93 3.26 -1.39
CA ARG A 3 -16.78 3.40 -2.31
C ARG A 3 -15.68 4.23 -1.64
N PHE A 4 -14.44 4.03 -2.07
CA PHE A 4 -13.25 4.62 -1.46
C PHE A 4 -12.49 5.49 -2.47
N ASP A 5 -11.98 6.62 -2.01
CA ASP A 5 -11.11 7.52 -2.76
C ASP A 5 -9.65 7.04 -2.76
N VAL A 6 -9.28 6.23 -1.76
CA VAL A 6 -7.95 5.64 -1.61
C VAL A 6 -8.08 4.18 -1.19
N ILE A 7 -7.39 3.29 -1.90
CA ILE A 7 -7.27 1.88 -1.56
C ILE A 7 -5.79 1.52 -1.49
N VAL A 8 -5.30 1.19 -0.30
CA VAL A 8 -3.97 0.63 -0.07
C VAL A 8 -4.09 -0.89 0.04
N ILE A 9 -3.18 -1.62 -0.61
CA ILE A 9 -3.19 -3.08 -0.68
C ILE A 9 -1.79 -3.59 -0.36
N ASP A 10 -1.65 -4.46 0.65
CA ASP A 10 -0.40 -5.22 0.92
C ASP A 10 -0.66 -6.73 0.79
N PRO A 11 -0.76 -7.27 -0.45
CA PRO A 11 -1.10 -8.68 -0.63
C PRO A 11 -0.10 -9.60 0.07
N PRO A 12 -0.54 -10.73 0.66
CA PRO A 12 0.36 -11.75 1.20
C PRO A 12 1.01 -12.52 0.04
N TRP A 13 1.98 -11.89 -0.61
CA TRP A 13 2.69 -12.38 -1.78
C TRP A 13 3.34 -13.74 -1.52
N GLN A 14 3.20 -14.66 -2.47
CA GLN A 14 3.89 -15.95 -2.39
C GLN A 14 5.42 -15.77 -2.44
N ASN A 15 6.10 -16.13 -1.36
CA ASN A 15 7.55 -16.19 -1.30
C ASN A 15 8.04 -17.51 -0.66
N LYS A 16 9.31 -17.85 -0.92
CA LYS A 16 9.92 -19.13 -0.45
C LYS A 16 10.05 -19.18 1.08
N SER A 17 10.14 -18.03 1.76
CA SER A 17 10.23 -17.95 3.22
C SER A 17 8.88 -18.17 3.91
N ALA A 18 7.81 -17.55 3.41
CA ALA A 18 6.44 -17.71 3.90
C ALA A 18 5.99 -19.16 3.79
N LYS A 19 6.26 -19.81 2.64
CA LYS A 19 6.00 -21.25 2.44
C LYS A 19 6.68 -22.14 3.51
N ARG A 20 7.88 -21.77 3.97
CA ARG A 20 8.62 -22.53 5.00
C ARG A 20 8.16 -22.22 6.42
N SER A 21 7.63 -21.02 6.67
CA SER A 21 7.26 -20.59 8.02
C SER A 21 5.89 -21.07 8.48
N ASN A 22 5.00 -21.50 7.57
CA ASN A 22 3.59 -21.85 7.81
C ASN A 22 2.77 -20.80 8.61
N ARG A 23 3.32 -19.59 8.84
CA ARG A 23 2.75 -18.54 9.70
C ARG A 23 1.68 -17.69 9.00
N TYR A 24 1.61 -17.70 7.67
CA TYR A 24 0.59 -16.97 6.90
C TYR A 24 0.19 -17.73 5.63
N SER A 25 -1.11 -17.77 5.35
CA SER A 25 -1.63 -18.21 4.04
C SER A 25 -1.32 -17.13 3.00
N CYS A 26 -0.49 -17.48 2.01
CA CYS A 26 -0.25 -16.61 0.85
C CYS A 26 -1.42 -16.70 -0.13
N LEU A 27 -1.73 -15.62 -0.83
CA LEU A 27 -2.72 -15.66 -1.91
C LEU A 27 -2.09 -16.05 -3.24
N SER A 28 -2.80 -16.86 -4.03
CA SER A 28 -2.44 -17.12 -5.43
C SER A 28 -2.73 -15.89 -6.30
N PRO A 29 -2.06 -15.75 -7.46
CA PRO A 29 -2.38 -14.71 -8.43
C PRO A 29 -3.88 -14.67 -8.80
N GLN A 30 -4.52 -15.84 -8.93
CA GLN A 30 -5.95 -15.94 -9.25
C GLN A 30 -6.83 -15.42 -8.12
N GLN A 31 -6.46 -15.67 -6.85
CA GLN A 31 -7.19 -15.13 -5.71
C GLN A 31 -7.06 -13.62 -5.63
N ILE A 32 -5.87 -13.07 -5.87
CA ILE A 32 -5.66 -11.61 -5.91
C ILE A 32 -6.51 -10.99 -7.03
N LYS A 33 -6.49 -11.54 -8.26
CA LYS A 33 -7.30 -11.04 -9.39
C LYS A 33 -8.81 -10.93 -9.07
N ARG A 34 -9.34 -11.82 -8.23
CA ARG A 34 -10.76 -11.87 -7.84
C ARG A 34 -11.18 -10.77 -6.85
N MET A 35 -10.24 -10.01 -6.30
CA MET A 35 -10.56 -8.92 -5.40
C MET A 35 -11.47 -7.89 -6.09
N PRO A 36 -12.55 -7.43 -5.42
CA PRO A 36 -13.56 -6.59 -6.05
C PRO A 36 -13.16 -5.11 -6.12
N ILE A 37 -11.89 -4.80 -6.43
CA ILE A 37 -11.37 -3.42 -6.50
C ILE A 37 -12.25 -2.50 -7.35
N PRO A 38 -12.72 -2.88 -8.56
CA PRO A 38 -13.59 -2.03 -9.36
C PRO A 38 -14.94 -1.68 -8.70
N LYS A 39 -15.42 -2.51 -7.77
CA LYS A 39 -16.67 -2.25 -7.03
C LYS A 39 -16.45 -1.37 -5.80
N LEU A 40 -15.22 -1.36 -5.26
CA LEU A 40 -14.83 -0.61 -4.08
C LEU A 40 -14.29 0.77 -4.43
N ALA A 41 -13.68 0.93 -5.60
CA ALA A 41 -13.09 2.19 -6.05
C ALA A 41 -14.14 3.24 -6.40
N ALA A 42 -14.02 4.44 -5.84
CA ALA A 42 -14.69 5.65 -6.33
C ALA A 42 -14.07 6.11 -7.66
N ALA A 43 -14.76 7.03 -8.35
CA ALA A 43 -14.19 7.65 -9.55
C ALA A 43 -12.86 8.35 -9.20
N ASP A 44 -11.82 8.08 -10.00
CA ASP A 44 -10.45 8.60 -9.80
C ASP A 44 -9.78 8.12 -8.49
N CYS A 45 -10.25 7.01 -7.91
CA CYS A 45 -9.65 6.40 -6.73
C CYS A 45 -8.15 6.16 -6.93
N LEU A 46 -7.34 6.56 -5.94
CA LEU A 46 -5.93 6.21 -5.87
C LEU A 46 -5.79 4.79 -5.35
N VAL A 47 -5.17 3.91 -6.13
CA VAL A 47 -4.88 2.53 -5.75
C VAL A 47 -3.38 2.39 -5.54
N VAL A 48 -2.98 2.01 -4.33
CA VAL A 48 -1.57 1.86 -3.93
C VAL A 48 -1.34 0.41 -3.56
N THR A 49 -0.44 -0.27 -4.27
CA THR A 49 -0.13 -1.69 -4.01
C THR A 49 1.31 -1.83 -3.56
N TRP A 50 1.53 -2.36 -2.36
CA TRP A 50 2.86 -2.78 -1.90
C TRP A 50 3.31 -4.02 -2.67
N VAL A 51 4.55 -3.98 -3.17
CA VAL A 51 5.14 -5.06 -3.96
C VAL A 51 6.52 -5.40 -3.41
N THR A 52 6.75 -6.70 -3.18
CA THR A 52 8.10 -7.20 -2.86
C THR A 52 9.07 -6.89 -4.01
N ASN A 53 10.39 -6.82 -3.77
CA ASN A 53 11.41 -6.60 -4.82
C ASN A 53 11.62 -7.77 -5.81
N ARG A 54 10.59 -8.58 -6.05
CA ARG A 54 10.60 -9.62 -7.08
C ARG A 54 9.95 -9.06 -8.34
N GLN A 55 10.72 -8.97 -9.42
CA GLN A 55 10.26 -8.43 -10.71
C GLN A 55 8.94 -9.06 -11.18
N LYS A 56 8.77 -10.37 -10.98
CA LYS A 56 7.53 -11.07 -11.33
C LYS A 56 6.26 -10.48 -10.69
N HIS A 57 6.36 -9.97 -9.45
CA HIS A 57 5.20 -9.38 -8.77
C HIS A 57 4.96 -7.95 -9.26
N LEU A 58 6.02 -7.22 -9.60
CA LEU A 58 5.94 -5.90 -10.20
C LEU A 58 5.25 -5.96 -11.57
N CYS A 59 5.72 -6.84 -12.46
CA CYS A 59 5.09 -7.08 -13.76
C CYS A 59 3.64 -7.54 -13.59
N PHE A 60 3.37 -8.49 -12.68
CA PHE A 60 2.01 -8.96 -12.40
C PHE A 60 1.06 -7.82 -12.00
N VAL A 61 1.48 -6.90 -11.14
CA VAL A 61 0.66 -5.76 -10.73
C VAL A 61 0.40 -4.83 -11.92
N LYS A 62 1.45 -4.43 -12.64
CA LYS A 62 1.39 -3.41 -13.69
C LYS A 62 0.72 -3.90 -14.97
N GLU A 63 0.99 -5.14 -15.37
CA GLU A 63 0.61 -5.69 -16.68
C GLU A 63 -0.65 -6.56 -16.61
N GLU A 64 -1.00 -7.09 -15.44
CA GLU A 64 -2.17 -7.97 -15.29
C GLU A 64 -3.23 -7.42 -14.34
N LEU A 65 -2.88 -7.10 -13.08
CA LEU A 65 -3.88 -6.68 -12.08
C LEU A 65 -4.50 -5.33 -12.41
N TYR A 66 -3.66 -4.33 -12.65
CA TYR A 66 -4.12 -2.96 -12.85
C TYR A 66 -4.99 -2.85 -14.13
N PRO A 67 -4.58 -3.41 -15.28
CA PRO A 67 -5.45 -3.47 -16.45
C PRO A 67 -6.77 -4.20 -16.20
N LEU A 68 -6.75 -5.34 -15.50
CA LEU A 68 -7.96 -6.10 -15.15
C LEU A 68 -8.93 -5.26 -14.29
N TRP A 69 -8.40 -4.47 -13.36
CA TRP A 69 -9.18 -3.62 -12.47
C TRP A 69 -9.50 -2.25 -13.06
N SER A 70 -9.14 -1.96 -14.32
CA SER A 70 -9.27 -0.63 -14.92
C SER A 70 -8.53 0.46 -14.12
N VAL A 71 -7.36 0.10 -13.60
CA VAL A 71 -6.43 1.02 -12.93
C VAL A 71 -5.29 1.32 -13.89
N GLU A 72 -5.03 2.60 -14.11
CA GLU A 72 -3.90 3.11 -14.88
C GLU A 72 -2.71 3.31 -13.94
N VAL A 73 -1.54 2.75 -14.26
CA VAL A 73 -0.31 3.00 -13.48
C VAL A 73 0.11 4.45 -13.67
N ILE A 74 0.40 5.17 -12.58
CA ILE A 74 0.80 6.58 -12.62
C ILE A 74 2.15 6.88 -11.97
N ALA A 75 2.63 6.04 -11.05
CA ALA A 75 3.91 6.23 -10.37
C ALA A 75 4.40 4.94 -9.70
N GLU A 76 5.70 4.85 -9.46
CA GLU A 76 6.34 3.90 -8.57
C GLU A 76 7.07 4.63 -7.44
N TRP A 77 6.80 4.25 -6.20
CA TRP A 77 7.48 4.79 -5.02
C TRP A 77 8.30 3.70 -4.34
N TYR A 78 9.24 4.11 -3.48
CA TYR A 78 10.09 3.18 -2.73
C TYR A 78 10.11 3.54 -1.25
N TRP A 79 9.81 2.56 -0.41
CA TRP A 79 10.10 2.64 1.01
C TRP A 79 11.52 2.16 1.26
N VAL A 80 12.43 3.08 1.54
CA VAL A 80 13.83 2.83 1.88
C VAL A 80 13.96 2.68 3.40
N LYS A 81 14.69 1.65 3.80
CA LYS A 81 14.91 1.21 5.18
C LYS A 81 16.32 1.56 5.61
N ILE A 82 16.41 2.39 6.63
CA ILE A 82 17.69 2.83 7.20
C ILE A 82 17.82 2.41 8.66
N THR A 83 19.05 2.40 9.17
CA THR A 83 19.37 2.29 10.59
C THR A 83 19.14 3.63 11.28
N HIS A 84 19.23 3.64 12.61
CA HIS A 84 19.24 4.90 13.39
C HIS A 84 20.44 5.81 13.06
N SER A 85 21.52 5.26 12.50
CA SER A 85 22.69 6.02 12.00
C SER A 85 22.47 6.58 10.58
N GLY A 86 21.34 6.31 9.93
CA GLY A 86 21.06 6.76 8.56
C GLY A 86 21.62 5.87 7.45
N GLU A 87 22.23 4.74 7.79
CA GLU A 87 22.79 3.78 6.83
C GLU A 87 21.74 2.79 6.34
N PHE A 88 21.90 2.21 5.16
CA PHE A 88 20.95 1.18 4.70
C PHE A 88 21.01 -0.07 5.57
N VAL A 89 19.84 -0.64 5.90
CA VAL A 89 19.75 -1.90 6.68
C VAL A 89 20.37 -3.11 5.95
N PHE A 90 20.52 -3.02 4.63
CA PHE A 90 21.28 -3.95 3.79
C PHE A 90 21.97 -3.16 2.68
N PRO A 91 23.15 -3.59 2.20
CA PRO A 91 23.79 -2.98 1.03
C PRO A 91 22.84 -2.95 -0.19
N LEU A 92 22.84 -1.84 -0.93
CA LEU A 92 21.94 -1.62 -2.07
C LEU A 92 22.15 -2.66 -3.19
N ASP A 93 23.40 -3.06 -3.38
CA ASP A 93 23.92 -4.03 -4.33
C ASP A 93 23.72 -5.49 -3.87
N SER A 94 23.23 -5.73 -2.65
CA SER A 94 23.04 -7.10 -2.14
C SER A 94 22.16 -7.95 -3.07
N PRO A 95 22.55 -9.20 -3.38
CA PRO A 95 21.87 -10.03 -4.37
C PRO A 95 20.53 -10.60 -3.89
N HIS A 96 20.31 -10.66 -2.57
CA HIS A 96 19.18 -11.39 -1.99
C HIS A 96 18.21 -10.54 -1.18
N LYS A 97 18.70 -9.45 -0.57
CA LYS A 97 17.90 -8.52 0.22
C LYS A 97 18.16 -7.13 -0.31
N LYS A 98 17.10 -6.35 -0.46
CA LYS A 98 17.23 -4.92 -0.79
C LYS A 98 16.80 -4.11 0.42
N PRO A 99 17.43 -2.94 0.67
CA PRO A 99 17.03 -2.05 1.75
C PRO A 99 15.78 -1.24 1.40
N TYR A 100 14.99 -1.65 0.41
CA TYR A 100 13.76 -0.96 0.05
C TYR A 100 12.63 -1.94 -0.30
N GLU A 101 11.40 -1.46 -0.37
CA GLU A 101 10.24 -2.14 -0.99
C GLU A 101 9.53 -1.16 -1.92
N CYS A 102 8.90 -1.68 -2.98
CA CYS A 102 8.23 -0.86 -3.99
C CYS A 102 6.74 -0.68 -3.66
N LEU A 103 6.19 0.48 -4.00
CA LEU A 103 4.76 0.74 -4.10
C LEU A 103 4.45 1.07 -5.56
N VAL A 104 3.46 0.40 -6.13
CA VAL A 104 2.92 0.76 -7.45
C VAL A 104 1.66 1.58 -7.21
N LEU A 105 1.61 2.79 -7.75
CA LEU A 105 0.49 3.70 -7.62
C LEU A 105 -0.27 3.76 -8.94
N GLY A 106 -1.59 3.71 -8.87
CA GLY A 106 -2.46 3.80 -10.02
C GLY A 106 -3.74 4.55 -9.75
N ARG A 107 -4.41 5.01 -10.81
CA ARG A 107 -5.71 5.68 -10.75
C ARG A 107 -6.77 4.82 -11.39
N PHE A 108 -7.85 4.56 -10.65
CA PHE A 108 -9.00 3.86 -11.18
C PHE A 108 -9.73 4.75 -12.21
N ARG A 109 -9.93 4.20 -13.41
CA ARG A 109 -10.66 4.81 -14.52
C ARG A 109 -11.95 4.05 -14.74
N GLU A 110 -13.06 4.64 -14.32
CA GLU A 110 -14.38 4.08 -14.61
C GLU A 110 -14.65 4.20 -16.11
N LYS A 111 -14.84 3.05 -16.80
CA LYS A 111 -15.03 3.00 -18.26
C LYS A 111 -16.20 3.85 -18.76
N THR A 112 -17.20 4.09 -17.92
CA THR A 112 -18.41 4.85 -18.22
C THR A 112 -18.30 6.35 -17.93
N ALA A 113 -17.25 6.81 -17.23
CA ALA A 113 -17.15 8.18 -16.71
C ALA A 113 -16.56 9.21 -17.69
N LEU A 114 -16.32 8.83 -18.96
CA LEU A 114 -15.84 9.77 -19.99
C LEU A 114 -16.82 10.93 -20.27
N VAL A 115 -18.08 10.83 -19.81
CA VAL A 115 -19.15 11.80 -20.11
C VAL A 115 -19.42 12.81 -18.99
N LEU A 116 -18.92 12.58 -17.77
CA LEU A 116 -19.19 13.45 -16.61
C LEU A 116 -17.88 13.83 -15.89
N ARG A 117 -16.97 14.52 -16.58
CA ARG A 117 -15.88 15.22 -15.88
C ARG A 117 -16.50 16.41 -15.16
N SER A 118 -16.74 16.26 -13.86
CA SER A 118 -16.94 17.42 -12.98
C SER A 118 -15.62 18.22 -12.97
N PRO A 119 -15.60 19.53 -13.28
CA PRO A 119 -14.35 20.24 -13.51
C PRO A 119 -13.47 20.51 -12.28
N ASP A 120 -13.93 20.31 -11.04
CA ASP A 120 -13.39 21.11 -9.92
C ASP A 120 -12.81 20.36 -8.72
N VAL A 121 -12.09 19.26 -8.93
CA VAL A 121 -11.12 18.83 -7.91
C VAL A 121 -9.75 18.64 -8.57
N LYS A 122 -8.93 19.68 -8.49
CA LYS A 122 -7.50 19.61 -8.82
C LYS A 122 -6.80 18.73 -7.78
N VAL A 123 -6.82 17.42 -7.99
CA VAL A 123 -5.96 16.52 -7.24
C VAL A 123 -4.52 16.75 -7.71
N PRO A 124 -3.56 17.03 -6.81
CA PRO A 124 -2.17 17.24 -7.20
C PRO A 124 -1.60 16.03 -7.93
N PRO A 125 -0.73 16.23 -8.93
CA PRO A 125 -0.08 15.12 -9.61
C PRO A 125 0.77 14.32 -8.61
N VAL A 126 0.72 13.00 -8.74
CA VAL A 126 1.55 12.10 -7.95
C VAL A 126 2.94 12.07 -8.59
N PRO A 127 4.02 12.41 -7.86
CA PRO A 127 5.37 12.34 -8.41
C PRO A 127 5.77 10.89 -8.63
N ASP A 128 6.53 10.63 -9.68
CA ASP A 128 7.17 9.34 -9.87
C ASP A 128 8.46 9.23 -9.04
N GLN A 129 8.89 8.00 -8.72
CA GLN A 129 10.13 7.69 -8.02
C GLN A 129 10.29 8.33 -6.62
N LYS A 130 9.19 8.64 -5.92
CA LYS A 130 9.24 9.20 -4.56
C LYS A 130 9.81 8.19 -3.56
N LEU A 131 10.65 8.68 -2.64
CA LEU A 131 11.21 7.90 -1.55
C LEU A 131 10.49 8.18 -0.23
N ILE A 132 10.11 7.13 0.47
CA ILE A 132 9.71 7.14 1.87
C ILE A 132 10.88 6.54 2.64
N VAL A 133 11.51 7.28 3.54
CA VAL A 133 12.67 6.80 4.29
C VAL A 133 12.29 6.64 5.75
N SER A 134 12.50 5.45 6.34
CA SER A 134 12.28 5.25 7.76
C SER A 134 13.13 4.12 8.34
N VAL A 135 13.26 4.12 9.67
CA VAL A 135 13.79 2.97 10.41
C VAL A 135 12.68 1.92 10.50
N PRO A 136 12.90 0.69 9.99
CA PRO A 136 11.87 -0.33 10.02
C PRO A 136 11.64 -0.83 11.45
N CYS A 137 10.38 -1.15 11.77
CA CYS A 137 10.05 -1.83 13.02
C CYS A 137 10.68 -3.23 13.07
N LEU A 138 11.05 -3.70 14.26
CA LEU A 138 11.55 -5.06 14.48
C LEU A 138 10.51 -6.13 14.11
N LEU A 139 9.21 -5.78 14.18
CA LEU A 139 8.12 -6.67 13.81
C LEU A 139 8.08 -6.90 12.29
N HIS A 140 8.02 -8.18 11.92
CA HIS A 140 8.07 -8.57 10.52
C HIS A 140 6.91 -7.99 9.70
N SER A 141 7.24 -7.41 8.55
CA SER A 141 6.30 -6.84 7.59
C SER A 141 5.41 -5.71 8.15
N HIS A 142 5.89 -4.97 9.16
CA HIS A 142 5.23 -3.75 9.60
C HIS A 142 5.66 -2.58 8.68
N LYS A 143 4.78 -2.23 7.73
CA LYS A 143 4.97 -1.13 6.79
C LYS A 143 4.77 0.23 7.49
N PRO A 144 5.43 1.31 7.03
CA PRO A 144 5.13 2.63 7.53
C PRO A 144 3.68 3.01 7.18
N PRO A 145 2.98 3.72 8.08
CA PRO A 145 1.64 4.23 7.77
C PRO A 145 1.72 5.19 6.58
N LEU A 146 0.79 5.03 5.63
CA LEU A 146 0.77 5.86 4.42
C LEU A 146 -0.16 7.07 4.50
N ALA A 147 -0.96 7.20 5.57
CA ALA A 147 -1.94 8.28 5.69
C ALA A 147 -1.31 9.67 5.50
N GLU A 148 -0.27 9.99 6.27
CA GLU A 148 0.45 11.26 6.16
C GLU A 148 1.22 11.41 4.85
N VAL A 149 1.72 10.33 4.28
CA VAL A 149 2.47 10.36 3.00
C VAL A 149 1.55 10.65 1.82
N LEU A 150 0.32 10.14 1.88
CA LEU A 150 -0.67 10.24 0.81
C LEU A 150 -1.54 11.49 0.91
N LYS A 151 -1.57 12.19 2.07
CA LYS A 151 -2.48 13.32 2.33
C LYS A 151 -2.46 14.41 1.25
N ASP A 152 -1.28 14.67 0.66
CA ASP A 152 -1.09 15.71 -0.36
C ASP A 152 -1.57 15.29 -1.75
N TYR A 153 -1.91 14.01 -1.95
CA TYR A 153 -2.26 13.42 -3.25
C TYR A 153 -3.68 12.86 -3.29
N ILE A 154 -4.44 13.08 -2.23
CA ILE A 154 -5.80 12.56 -2.04
C ILE A 154 -6.74 13.71 -1.71
N LYS A 155 -8.03 13.49 -1.95
CA LYS A 155 -9.04 14.51 -1.64
C LYS A 155 -9.14 14.66 -0.10
N PRO A 156 -9.16 15.89 0.44
CA PRO A 156 -9.42 16.10 1.85
C PRO A 156 -10.72 15.42 2.29
N GLY A 157 -10.69 14.68 3.40
CA GLY A 157 -11.85 13.92 3.89
C GLY A 157 -12.22 12.68 3.04
N GLY A 158 -11.39 12.30 2.08
CA GLY A 158 -11.60 11.12 1.23
C GLY A 158 -11.70 9.83 2.03
N GLN A 159 -12.58 8.93 1.59
CA GLN A 159 -12.77 7.63 2.23
C GLN A 159 -11.59 6.71 1.88
N CYS A 160 -10.88 6.24 2.90
CA CYS A 160 -9.68 5.42 2.74
C CYS A 160 -9.90 3.97 3.20
N LEU A 161 -9.35 3.02 2.46
CA LEU A 161 -9.39 1.59 2.75
C LEU A 161 -7.97 0.99 2.72
N GLU A 162 -7.63 0.21 3.72
CA GLU A 162 -6.44 -0.64 3.75
C GLU A 162 -6.84 -2.11 3.70
N LEU A 163 -6.46 -2.80 2.63
CA LEU A 163 -6.67 -4.24 2.43
C LEU A 163 -5.44 -5.02 2.86
N PHE A 164 -5.67 -6.13 3.56
CA PHE A 164 -4.67 -6.93 4.27
C PHE A 164 -4.01 -6.19 5.44
N ALA A 165 -4.75 -5.26 6.03
CA ALA A 165 -4.28 -4.45 7.15
C ALA A 165 -3.89 -5.30 8.36
N ARG A 166 -2.86 -4.83 9.07
CA ARG A 166 -2.40 -5.40 10.36
C ARG A 166 -2.44 -4.40 11.52
N ASN A 167 -2.80 -3.16 11.19
CA ASN A 167 -2.87 -2.04 12.10
C ASN A 167 -4.14 -1.22 11.79
N LEU A 168 -4.69 -0.56 12.81
CA LEU A 168 -5.73 0.44 12.62
C LEU A 168 -5.07 1.80 12.33
N GLN A 169 -5.57 2.48 11.31
CA GLN A 169 -5.17 3.86 10.99
C GLN A 169 -6.39 4.78 11.24
N PRO A 170 -6.24 5.89 11.99
CA PRO A 170 -7.33 6.82 12.22
C PRO A 170 -7.94 7.31 10.90
N GLY A 171 -9.27 7.25 10.79
CA GLY A 171 -10.01 7.68 9.59
C GLY A 171 -9.99 6.69 8.41
N TRP A 172 -9.32 5.55 8.53
CA TRP A 172 -9.26 4.52 7.50
C TRP A 172 -10.13 3.31 7.86
N MET A 173 -10.72 2.69 6.85
CA MET A 173 -11.28 1.35 6.99
C MET A 173 -10.16 0.32 6.85
N SER A 174 -9.91 -0.48 7.88
CA SER A 174 -8.95 -1.59 7.83
C SER A 174 -9.68 -2.91 7.59
N TRP A 175 -9.22 -3.69 6.62
CA TRP A 175 -9.79 -5.00 6.31
C TRP A 175 -8.69 -6.05 6.14
N GLY A 176 -8.84 -7.19 6.80
CA GLY A 176 -7.89 -8.29 6.75
C GLY A 176 -8.09 -9.27 7.90
N ASN A 177 -7.35 -10.38 7.87
CA ASN A 177 -7.46 -11.41 8.91
C ASN A 177 -6.72 -11.05 10.21
N GLU A 178 -5.89 -10.00 10.18
CA GLU A 178 -4.98 -9.65 11.27
C GLU A 178 -5.05 -8.17 11.65
N VAL A 179 -6.19 -7.52 11.42
CA VAL A 179 -6.36 -6.05 11.56
C VAL A 179 -5.89 -5.51 12.91
N LEU A 180 -6.06 -6.27 13.99
CA LEU A 180 -5.71 -5.87 15.35
C LEU A 180 -4.30 -6.32 15.80
N LYS A 181 -3.50 -6.92 14.92
CA LYS A 181 -2.22 -7.53 15.27
C LYS A 181 -1.24 -6.58 15.94
N PHE A 182 -1.20 -5.33 15.50
CA PHE A 182 -0.32 -4.29 16.04
C PHE A 182 -1.06 -3.30 16.95
N GLN A 183 -2.16 -3.71 17.57
CA GLN A 183 -2.98 -2.87 18.48
C GLN A 183 -2.72 -3.14 19.96
N HIS A 184 -1.65 -3.87 20.30
CA HIS A 184 -1.24 -4.07 21.69
C HIS A 184 -0.56 -2.83 22.25
N VAL A 185 -0.76 -2.53 23.53
CA VAL A 185 -0.21 -1.33 24.21
C VAL A 185 1.31 -1.24 24.11
N ASP A 186 2.02 -2.38 24.10
CA ASP A 186 3.48 -2.43 23.96
C ASP A 186 4.01 -1.82 22.65
N TYR A 187 3.13 -1.60 21.65
CA TYR A 187 3.49 -0.96 20.39
C TYR A 187 3.28 0.56 20.39
N PHE A 188 2.76 1.13 21.49
CA PHE A 188 2.48 2.55 21.62
C PHE A 188 3.34 3.17 22.71
N ILE A 189 3.81 4.38 22.46
CA ILE A 189 4.39 5.22 23.49
C ILE A 189 3.21 5.94 24.15
N ALA A 190 3.04 5.75 25.46
CA ALA A 190 2.06 6.55 26.20
C ALA A 190 2.43 8.03 26.05
N LEU A 191 1.49 8.85 25.58
CA LEU A 191 1.65 10.29 25.67
C LEU A 191 1.64 10.62 27.16
N GLU A 192 2.78 11.04 27.71
CA GLU A 192 2.79 11.63 29.04
C GLU A 192 1.84 12.83 29.01
N SER A 193 0.81 12.77 29.85
CA SER A 193 -0.13 13.87 30.03
C SER A 193 0.66 15.05 30.56
N GLY A 194 1.08 15.95 29.67
CA GLY A 194 1.68 17.22 30.05
C GLY A 194 0.77 17.91 31.07
N HIS A 195 1.31 18.18 32.25
CA HIS A 195 0.69 19.06 33.24
C HIS A 195 0.73 20.51 32.74
#